data_AF-A0A329SWB8-F1
#
_entry.id   AF-A0A329SWB8-F1
#
_cell.length_a   1.000
_cell.length_b   1.000
_cell.length_c   1.000
_cell.angle_alpha   90.00
_cell.angle_beta   90.00
_cell.angle_gamma   90.00
#
_symmetry.space_group_name_H-M   'P 1'
#
loop_
_entity.id
_entity.type
_entity.pdbx_description
1 polymer ?
#
loop_
_entity_poly.entity_id
_entity_poly.type
_entity_poly.pdbx_seq_one_letter_code
_entity_poly.pdbx_strand_id
1 'polypeptide(L)'
;MFEKWFTNLCATLKKDYGPCNIHMDGASYHKRLTNPTPNKSLLKAEIQNWLTERKIFWDKKDIIAQLLLPVKPHRPAAIYATHVIAAKFDHLVNFTPPYHPELQPAEMVWGLMKIHIAATDKELDTKVEEEFSKVTEEHWIKYYRHMQKFESE
;
A
#
# COMPACT_ATOMS: atom_id res chain seq x y z
N MET A 1 10.85 -4.69 -6.96
CA MET A 1 10.66 -3.63 -7.97
C MET A 1 9.95 -2.42 -7.36
N PHE A 2 8.74 -2.58 -6.82
CA PHE A 2 7.97 -1.50 -6.21
C PHE A 2 8.70 -0.74 -5.09
N GLU A 3 9.23 -1.42 -4.06
CA GLU A 3 9.90 -0.74 -2.93
C GLU A 3 11.10 0.12 -3.35
N LYS A 4 11.84 -0.31 -4.39
CA LYS A 4 12.95 0.48 -4.96
C LYS A 4 12.42 1.75 -5.61
N TRP A 5 11.38 1.62 -6.44
CA TRP A 5 10.71 2.76 -7.06
C TRP A 5 10.13 3.71 -6.00
N PHE A 6 9.43 3.17 -5.00
CA PHE A 6 8.81 3.93 -3.92
C PHE A 6 9.84 4.67 -3.06
N THR A 7 11.00 4.06 -2.82
CA THR A 7 12.13 4.71 -2.13
C THR A 7 12.64 5.90 -2.94
N ASN A 8 12.81 5.75 -4.25
CA ASN A 8 13.24 6.84 -5.12
C ASN A 8 12.19 7.96 -5.17
N LEU A 9 10.91 7.61 -5.25
CA LEU A 9 9.81 8.58 -5.18
C LEU A 9 9.85 9.39 -3.88
N CYS A 10 9.98 8.73 -2.73
CA CYS A 10 10.08 9.42 -1.43
C CYS A 10 11.28 10.36 -1.38
N ALA A 11 12.44 9.95 -1.91
CA ALA A 11 13.62 10.81 -1.97
C ALA A 11 13.37 12.07 -2.81
N THR A 12 12.73 11.93 -3.97
CA THR A 12 12.34 13.06 -4.83
C THR A 12 11.33 13.97 -4.14
N LEU A 13 10.26 13.40 -3.55
CA LEU A 13 9.23 14.17 -2.86
C LEU A 13 9.81 14.97 -1.69
N LYS A 14 10.68 14.35 -0.87
CA LYS A 14 11.35 15.04 0.22
C LYS A 14 12.22 16.19 -0.25
N LYS A 15 12.96 15.98 -1.34
CA LYS A 15 13.84 17.00 -1.92
C LYS A 15 13.06 18.20 -2.46
N ASP A 16 11.98 17.93 -3.19
CA ASP A 16 11.29 18.95 -3.98
C ASP A 16 10.12 19.62 -3.22
N TYR A 17 9.50 18.90 -2.27
CA TYR A 17 8.27 19.31 -1.58
C TYR A 17 8.29 19.17 -0.05
N GLY A 18 9.31 18.51 0.52
CA GLY A 18 9.38 18.26 1.97
C GLY A 18 8.50 17.08 2.42
N PRO A 19 8.04 17.05 3.69
CA PRO A 19 7.10 16.05 4.20
C PRO A 19 5.81 15.97 3.37
N CYS A 20 5.27 14.77 3.17
CA CYS A 20 4.08 14.56 2.34
C CYS A 20 3.15 13.51 2.95
N ASN A 21 1.85 13.65 2.68
CA ASN A 21 0.85 12.62 2.92
C ASN A 21 0.62 11.84 1.62
N ILE A 22 1.03 10.57 1.59
CA ILE A 22 0.96 9.71 0.42
C ILE A 22 -0.25 8.78 0.56
N HIS A 23 -1.20 8.91 -0.35
CA HIS A 23 -2.39 8.05 -0.39
C HIS A 23 -2.17 6.95 -1.44
N MET A 24 -2.38 5.70 -1.06
CA MET A 24 -2.19 4.54 -1.94
C MET A 24 -3.30 3.50 -1.78
N ASP A 25 -3.56 2.75 -2.84
CA ASP A 25 -4.55 1.67 -2.79
C ASP A 25 -4.10 0.51 -1.87
N GLY A 26 -5.04 -0.40 -1.62
CA GLY A 26 -4.82 -1.57 -0.79
C GLY A 26 -4.09 -2.74 -1.45
N ALA A 27 -3.43 -2.58 -2.60
CA ALA A 27 -2.83 -3.69 -3.32
C ALA A 27 -1.81 -4.47 -2.47
N SER A 28 -1.76 -5.79 -2.65
CA SER A 28 -0.97 -6.69 -1.79
C SER A 28 0.53 -6.34 -1.78
N TYR A 29 1.06 -5.90 -2.91
CA TYR A 29 2.47 -5.51 -3.04
C TYR A 29 2.80 -4.15 -2.39
N HIS A 30 1.80 -3.29 -2.14
CA HIS A 30 1.96 -2.08 -1.31
C HIS A 30 1.94 -2.41 0.20
N LYS A 31 1.31 -3.54 0.57
CA LYS A 31 1.07 -3.97 1.96
C LYS A 31 1.97 -5.12 2.41
N ARG A 32 3.19 -5.23 1.86
CA ARG A 32 4.15 -6.23 2.36
C ARG A 32 4.49 -5.96 3.82
N LEU A 33 4.30 -6.97 4.67
CA LEU A 33 4.66 -6.93 6.08
C LEU A 33 6.18 -7.04 6.26
N THR A 34 6.74 -6.22 7.15
CA THR A 34 8.11 -6.39 7.65
C THR A 34 8.17 -7.28 8.89
N ASN A 35 7.03 -7.48 9.56
CA ASN A 35 6.86 -8.31 10.74
C ASN A 35 5.81 -9.44 10.52
N PRO A 36 5.99 -10.32 9.52
CA PRO A 36 5.02 -11.36 9.22
C PRO A 36 4.82 -12.31 10.42
N THR A 37 3.58 -12.72 10.65
CA THR A 37 3.27 -13.79 11.60
C THR A 37 3.35 -15.16 10.93
N PRO A 38 3.68 -16.22 11.68
CA PRO A 38 3.64 -17.58 11.17
C PRO A 38 2.29 -17.93 10.55
N ASN A 39 2.34 -18.75 9.51
CA ASN A 39 1.17 -19.27 8.82
C ASN A 39 1.41 -20.75 8.44
N LYS A 40 0.43 -21.39 7.79
CA LYS A 40 0.50 -22.83 7.46
C LYS A 40 1.64 -23.23 6.51
N SER A 41 2.26 -22.27 5.83
CA SER A 41 3.40 -22.51 4.93
C SER A 41 4.75 -22.55 5.64
N LEU A 42 4.85 -22.09 6.90
CA LEU A 42 6.10 -22.12 7.67
C LEU A 42 6.38 -23.53 8.20
N LEU A 43 7.67 -23.84 8.37
CA LEU A 43 8.08 -25.09 9.01
C LEU A 43 7.63 -25.08 10.47
N LYS A 44 7.20 -26.25 10.97
CA LYS A 44 6.78 -26.42 12.37
C LYS A 44 7.78 -25.82 13.37
N ALA A 45 9.06 -26.05 13.15
CA ALA A 45 10.14 -25.54 13.99
C ALA A 45 10.22 -24.00 14.00
N GLU A 46 9.93 -23.34 12.88
CA GLU A 46 9.91 -21.87 12.80
C GLU A 46 8.73 -21.29 13.57
N ILE A 47 7.57 -21.94 13.52
CA ILE A 47 6.39 -21.55 14.32
C ILE A 47 6.71 -21.69 15.82
N GLN A 48 7.35 -22.80 16.21
CA GLN A 48 7.79 -23.05 17.58
C GLN A 48 8.79 -21.98 18.06
N ASN A 49 9.80 -21.66 17.24
CA ASN A 49 10.77 -20.62 17.55
C ASN A 49 10.09 -19.26 17.73
N TRP A 50 9.17 -18.89 16.83
CA TRP A 50 8.44 -17.63 16.91
C TRP A 50 7.63 -17.50 18.21
N LEU A 51 7.00 -18.60 18.66
CA LEU A 51 6.27 -18.66 19.93
C LEU A 51 7.22 -18.57 21.14
N THR A 52 8.34 -19.31 21.11
CA THR A 52 9.37 -19.28 22.17
C THR A 52 9.98 -17.89 22.35
N GLU A 53 10.36 -17.22 21.25
CA GLU A 53 10.90 -15.85 21.28
C GLU A 53 9.94 -14.86 21.96
N ARG A 54 8.63 -15.11 21.84
CA ARG A 54 7.56 -14.29 22.41
C ARG A 54 7.08 -14.79 23.77
N LYS A 55 7.75 -15.81 24.33
CA LYS A 55 7.41 -16.45 25.61
C LYS A 55 5.97 -16.97 25.64
N ILE A 56 5.48 -17.44 24.50
CA ILE A 56 4.16 -18.06 24.35
C ILE A 56 4.32 -19.57 24.49
N PHE A 57 3.51 -20.18 25.34
CA PHE A 57 3.55 -21.62 25.58
C PHE A 57 3.10 -22.43 24.36
N TRP A 58 3.76 -23.57 24.13
CA TRP A 58 3.39 -24.59 23.15
C TRP A 58 3.90 -25.97 23.60
N ASP A 59 3.23 -27.04 23.16
CA ASP A 59 3.65 -28.42 23.43
C ASP A 59 4.44 -29.00 22.26
N LYS A 60 5.47 -29.81 22.55
CA LYS A 60 6.30 -30.46 21.52
C LYS A 60 5.50 -31.37 20.56
N LYS A 61 4.37 -31.90 21.02
CA LYS A 61 3.44 -32.74 20.26
C LYS A 61 2.48 -31.93 19.40
N ASP A 62 2.33 -30.62 19.63
CA ASP A 62 1.36 -29.79 18.92
C ASP A 62 1.58 -29.85 17.41
N ILE A 63 0.52 -30.07 16.63
CA ILE A 63 0.58 -29.96 15.17
C ILE A 63 0.57 -28.48 14.74
N ILE A 64 0.92 -28.19 13.47
CA ILE A 64 0.93 -26.81 12.94
C ILE A 64 -0.38 -26.08 13.24
N ALA A 65 -1.53 -26.75 13.10
CA ALA A 65 -2.83 -26.14 13.39
C ALA A 65 -2.98 -25.70 14.86
N GLN A 66 -2.50 -26.51 15.81
CA GLN A 66 -2.51 -26.19 17.24
C GLN A 66 -1.51 -25.07 17.56
N LEU A 67 -0.32 -25.10 16.97
CA LEU A 67 0.68 -24.03 17.13
C LEU A 67 0.21 -22.67 16.59
N LEU A 68 -0.65 -22.64 15.57
CA LEU A 68 -1.19 -21.41 15.00
C LEU A 68 -2.34 -20.80 15.83
N LEU A 69 -2.99 -21.56 16.71
CA LEU A 69 -4.04 -21.04 17.61
C LEU A 69 -3.51 -19.90 18.49
N PRO A 70 -2.39 -20.05 19.22
CA PRO A 70 -1.85 -18.96 20.01
C PRO A 70 -1.20 -17.86 19.16
N VAL A 71 -0.83 -18.09 17.90
CA VAL A 71 -0.28 -17.03 17.02
C VAL A 71 -1.32 -15.94 16.76
N LYS A 72 -2.59 -16.31 16.53
CA LYS A 72 -3.65 -15.36 16.14
C LYS A 72 -3.87 -14.22 17.14
N PRO A 73 -4.07 -14.46 18.46
CA PRO A 73 -4.23 -13.39 19.44
C PRO A 73 -2.94 -12.62 19.74
N HIS A 74 -1.77 -13.18 19.43
CA HIS A 74 -0.46 -12.55 19.68
C HIS A 74 0.13 -11.91 18.41
N ARG A 75 -0.68 -11.72 17.36
CA ARG A 75 -0.23 -11.02 16.15
C ARG A 75 0.10 -9.57 16.50
N PRO A 76 1.34 -9.09 16.24
CA PRO A 76 1.66 -7.68 16.41
C PRO A 76 0.88 -6.82 15.41
N ALA A 77 0.78 -5.53 15.70
CA ALA A 77 0.29 -4.55 14.72
C ALA A 77 1.10 -4.67 13.42
N ALA A 78 0.41 -4.61 12.28
CA ALA A 78 1.05 -4.73 10.98
C ALA A 78 2.02 -3.57 10.74
N ILE A 79 3.26 -3.89 10.37
CA ILE A 79 4.24 -2.89 9.93
C ILE A 79 4.46 -3.12 8.44
N TYR A 80 4.02 -2.16 7.63
CA TYR A 80 4.14 -2.23 6.18
C TYR A 80 5.46 -1.64 5.71
N ALA A 81 6.08 -2.28 4.71
CA ALA A 81 7.34 -1.82 4.12
C ALA A 81 7.24 -0.37 3.60
N THR A 82 6.10 0.01 3.02
CA THR A 82 5.81 1.38 2.58
C THR A 82 5.87 2.39 3.71
N HIS A 83 5.29 2.07 4.88
CA HIS A 83 5.36 2.96 6.04
C HIS A 83 6.80 3.13 6.53
N VAL A 84 7.57 2.03 6.59
CA VAL A 84 8.98 2.06 6.99
C VAL A 84 9.82 2.89 6.02
N ILE A 85 9.58 2.76 4.71
CA ILE A 85 10.29 3.55 3.69
C ILE A 85 9.91 5.02 3.80
N ALA A 86 8.62 5.34 3.78
CA ALA A 86 8.11 6.71 3.82
C ALA A 86 8.57 7.48 5.07
N ALA A 87 8.55 6.83 6.24
CA ALA A 87 8.99 7.43 7.49
C ALA A 87 10.46 7.86 7.49
N LYS A 88 11.35 7.20 6.72
CA LYS A 88 12.75 7.62 6.58
C LYS A 88 12.92 8.99 5.90
N PHE A 89 11.88 9.45 5.20
CA PHE A 89 11.84 10.70 4.46
C PHE A 89 10.83 11.69 5.08
N ASP A 90 10.34 11.43 6.29
CA ASP A 90 9.29 12.20 6.98
C ASP A 90 7.95 12.25 6.22
N HIS A 91 7.63 11.22 5.45
CA HIS A 91 6.32 11.09 4.81
C HIS A 91 5.39 10.20 5.64
N LEU A 92 4.08 10.45 5.50
CA LEU A 92 3.01 9.60 6.02
C LEU A 92 2.37 8.83 4.87
N VAL A 93 1.99 7.58 5.13
CA VAL A 93 1.29 6.73 4.15
C VAL A 93 -0.09 6.40 4.68
N ASN A 94 -1.10 6.66 3.85
CA ASN A 94 -2.49 6.32 4.11
C ASN A 94 -2.98 5.32 3.05
N PHE A 95 -3.55 4.21 3.51
CA PHE A 95 -4.19 3.25 2.61
C PHE A 95 -5.65 3.61 2.43
N THR A 96 -6.10 3.73 1.20
CA THR A 96 -7.52 3.92 0.93
C THR A 96 -8.30 2.64 1.26
N PRO A 97 -9.54 2.75 1.74
CA PRO A 97 -10.43 1.61 1.90
C PRO A 97 -10.60 0.82 0.60
N PRO A 98 -10.75 -0.53 0.68
CA PRO A 98 -10.99 -1.34 -0.51
C PRO A 98 -12.38 -1.04 -1.11
N TYR A 99 -12.49 -1.05 -2.43
CA TYR A 99 -13.75 -0.83 -3.17
C TYR A 99 -14.36 0.57 -3.07
N HIS A 100 -13.54 1.58 -2.77
CA HIS A 100 -13.95 2.99 -2.71
C HIS A 100 -13.15 3.85 -3.71
N PRO A 101 -13.38 3.71 -5.04
CA PRO A 101 -12.67 4.47 -6.06
C PRO A 101 -12.89 5.99 -5.94
N GLU A 102 -14.00 6.43 -5.33
CA GLU A 102 -14.28 7.83 -4.97
C GLU A 102 -13.27 8.42 -3.97
N LEU A 103 -12.60 7.56 -3.20
CA LEU A 103 -11.52 7.92 -2.28
C LEU A 103 -10.12 7.84 -2.93
N GLN A 104 -10.05 7.64 -4.24
CA GLN A 104 -8.80 7.48 -4.98
C GLN A 104 -8.71 8.52 -6.12
N PRO A 105 -8.15 9.72 -5.86
CA PRO A 105 -8.01 10.75 -6.89
C PRO A 105 -7.25 10.27 -8.15
N ALA A 106 -6.30 9.35 -7.98
CA ALA A 106 -5.58 8.74 -9.10
C ALA A 106 -6.52 7.96 -10.05
N GLU A 107 -7.51 7.23 -9.52
CA GLU A 107 -8.51 6.52 -10.33
C GLU A 107 -9.46 7.50 -11.03
N MET A 108 -9.78 8.63 -10.39
CA MET A 108 -10.62 9.66 -11.00
C MET A 108 -9.92 10.34 -12.19
N VAL A 109 -8.63 10.68 -12.03
CA VAL A 109 -7.79 11.20 -13.11
C VAL A 109 -7.61 10.16 -14.21
N TRP A 110 -7.33 8.91 -13.85
CA TRP A 110 -7.26 7.81 -14.81
C TRP A 110 -8.57 7.63 -15.59
N GLY A 111 -9.71 7.80 -14.92
CA GLY A 111 -11.04 7.78 -15.51
C GLY A 111 -11.26 8.84 -16.60
N LEU A 112 -10.63 10.01 -16.50
CA LEU A 112 -10.66 11.02 -17.57
C LEU A 112 -9.89 10.55 -18.81
N MET A 113 -8.72 9.96 -18.58
CA MET A 113 -7.78 9.62 -19.65
C MET A 113 -8.20 8.35 -20.40
N LYS A 114 -8.76 7.35 -19.69
CA LYS A 114 -9.00 6.00 -20.23
C LYS A 114 -9.84 5.97 -21.50
N ILE A 115 -10.84 6.86 -21.60
CA ILE A 115 -11.76 6.90 -22.75
C ILE A 115 -11.00 7.31 -24.01
N HIS A 116 -10.06 8.25 -23.87
CA HIS A 116 -9.25 8.75 -24.97
C HIS A 116 -8.12 7.81 -25.34
N ILE A 117 -7.47 7.17 -24.36
CA ILE A 117 -6.43 6.17 -24.60
C ILE A 117 -6.96 4.99 -25.45
N ALA A 118 -8.21 4.56 -25.21
CA ALA A 118 -8.84 3.46 -25.94
C ALA A 118 -9.24 3.81 -27.38
N ALA A 119 -9.28 5.08 -27.77
CA ALA A 119 -9.85 5.56 -29.03
C ALA A 119 -8.81 5.83 -30.13
N THR A 120 -7.54 5.53 -29.89
CA THR A 120 -6.43 5.83 -30.82
C THR A 120 -5.56 4.59 -31.07
N ASP A 121 -4.87 4.55 -32.21
CA ASP A 121 -3.95 3.47 -32.61
C ASP A 121 -2.46 3.79 -32.32
N LYS A 122 -2.15 4.90 -31.64
CA LYS A 122 -0.77 5.25 -31.23
C LYS A 122 -0.14 4.23 -30.26
N GLU A 123 1.17 4.32 -30.04
CA GLU A 123 1.86 3.61 -28.96
C GLU A 123 1.33 4.02 -27.58
N LEU A 124 1.27 3.06 -26.64
CA LEU A 124 0.63 3.27 -25.33
C LEU A 124 1.28 4.41 -24.54
N ASP A 125 2.61 4.46 -24.50
CA ASP A 125 3.33 5.48 -23.74
C ASP A 125 3.02 6.89 -24.26
N THR A 126 3.01 7.07 -25.58
CA THR A 126 2.65 8.35 -26.22
C THR A 126 1.21 8.76 -25.90
N LYS A 127 0.26 7.81 -25.92
CA LYS A 127 -1.14 8.10 -25.55
C LYS A 127 -1.25 8.54 -24.10
N VAL A 128 -0.56 7.85 -23.19
CA VAL A 128 -0.58 8.17 -21.76
C VAL A 128 0.01 9.56 -21.53
N GLU A 129 1.16 9.87 -22.14
CA GLU A 129 1.78 11.20 -22.04
C GLU A 129 0.89 12.31 -22.60
N GLU A 130 0.32 12.12 -23.79
CA GLU A 130 -0.57 13.10 -24.43
C GLU A 130 -1.82 13.36 -23.58
N GLU A 131 -2.51 12.31 -23.12
CA GLU A 131 -3.71 12.48 -22.30
C GLU A 131 -3.38 13.01 -20.90
N PHE A 132 -2.25 12.62 -20.33
CA PHE A 132 -1.81 13.12 -19.02
C PHE A 132 -1.48 14.61 -19.08
N SER A 133 -0.90 15.08 -20.19
CA SER A 133 -0.59 16.51 -20.40
C SER A 133 -1.84 17.41 -20.41
N LYS A 134 -3.02 16.84 -20.65
CA LYS A 134 -4.31 17.55 -20.59
C LYS A 134 -4.89 17.62 -19.19
N VAL A 135 -4.34 16.87 -18.23
CA VAL A 135 -4.78 16.91 -16.83
C VAL A 135 -4.22 18.17 -16.18
N THR A 136 -5.12 19.12 -15.92
CA THR A 136 -4.77 20.42 -15.33
C THR A 136 -4.87 20.41 -13.80
N GLU A 137 -4.34 21.46 -13.16
CA GLU A 137 -4.48 21.69 -11.72
C GLU A 137 -5.94 21.71 -11.27
N GLU A 138 -6.85 22.28 -12.07
CA GLU A 138 -8.28 22.32 -11.74
C GLU A 138 -8.89 20.92 -11.62
N HIS A 139 -8.41 19.94 -12.42
CA HIS A 139 -8.85 18.55 -12.31
C HIS A 139 -8.39 17.95 -10.97
N TRP A 140 -7.12 18.13 -10.61
CA TRP A 140 -6.58 17.64 -9.33
C TRP A 140 -7.32 18.24 -8.14
N ILE A 141 -7.53 19.56 -8.13
CA ILE A 141 -8.27 20.26 -7.05
C ILE A 141 -9.71 19.77 -6.99
N LYS A 142 -10.38 19.60 -8.14
CA LYS A 142 -11.76 19.09 -8.19
C LYS A 142 -11.86 17.70 -7.56
N TYR A 143 -10.96 16.77 -7.89
CA TYR A 143 -10.99 15.41 -7.35
C TYR A 143 -10.59 15.34 -5.89
N TYR A 144 -9.62 16.16 -5.47
CA TYR A 144 -9.30 16.31 -4.06
C TYR A 144 -10.51 16.79 -3.24
N ARG A 145 -11.20 17.84 -3.71
CA ARG A 145 -12.43 18.35 -3.04
C ARG A 145 -13.58 17.34 -3.06
N HIS A 146 -13.66 16.50 -4.10
CA HIS A 146 -14.66 15.43 -4.15
C HIS A 146 -14.39 14.39 -3.06
N MET A 147 -13.14 13.92 -2.95
CA MET A 147 -12.70 12.98 -1.90
C MET A 147 -13.00 13.51 -0.50
N GLN A 148 -12.68 14.78 -0.23
CA GLN A 148 -12.91 15.40 1.08
C GLN A 148 -14.38 15.32 1.55
N LYS A 149 -15.35 15.31 0.63
CA LYS A 149 -16.77 15.19 1.00
C LYS A 149 -17.08 13.81 1.58
N PHE A 150 -16.49 12.75 1.03
CA PHE A 150 -16.64 11.39 1.53
C PHE A 150 -15.83 11.13 2.80
N GLU A 151 -14.74 11.86 3.03
CA GLU A 151 -13.98 11.75 4.29
C GLU A 151 -14.70 12.42 5.47
N SER A 152 -15.64 13.34 5.20
CA SER A 152 -16.38 14.09 6.22
C SER A 152 -17.76 13.51 6.60
N GLU A 153 -18.20 12.46 5.89
CA GLU A 153 -19.43 11.70 6.19
C GLU A 153 -19.16 10.57 7.19
#